data_AF-A0A816NGN7-F1
#
_entry.id   AF-A0A816NGN7-F1
#
_cell.length_a   1.000
_cell.length_b   1.000
_cell.length_c   1.000
_cell.angle_alpha   90.00
_cell.angle_beta   90.00
_cell.angle_gamma   90.00
#
_symmetry.space_group_name_H-M   'P 1'
#
loop_
_entity.id
_entity.type
_entity.pdbx_description
1 polymer ?
#
loop_
_entity_poly.entity_id
_entity_poly.type
_entity_poly.pdbx_seq_one_letter_code
_entity_poly.pdbx_strand_id
1 'polypeptide(L)'
;MSASTEASAIIEYFKRKSIFITGATGFIGKQLVEKLVRSCPDIEHIYLLVRPKRGHAVKDRVKELLSSPLFNTVREMYPNFDEKISALQGDILDPNFGLSPADENILIEQCQVVFHSAATVRFQEPLRLAIQMNVASVKKLLALCHKMKKLQSIVHVSTAYANCNRNDVAEMIYPPPIQPAKLLEASEWMDDHVFDALTNKIISDRPNTYTFTKALAEYILSQEAKDLPLSIIRPSIVGSSWREPIPGWVDNYNGPSGLVVATGKGMLRTMLGSNNAIADIVPVDVCVNMMICIAWYTAVKQPKNIPVYHCCTGHLGTLTWGKVAEYGLHHLATNSLENAISYPHLQFTENRFRYHYLRVLQEVIPAFILDCYMRVVGRKPMFIKLSDRIYKSVRTLDFFTSHSWLFPNDNSVFLQNQMNDIDQKIFCFDLKDLDWFQYWNNYCMGAKQYLLREDVSRTSKCMKRYKRLKRLQNVLYFTAIAFVIKSIFFKSFKFRRIFVILFRIMFFAISAIARKIGLQRE
;
A
#
# COMPACT_ATOMS: atom_id res chain seq x y z
N MET A 1 45.56 4.91 -16.72
CA MET A 1 44.82 5.17 -15.47
C MET A 1 43.98 3.93 -15.19
N SER A 2 44.38 3.14 -14.19
CA SER A 2 43.64 1.95 -13.76
C SER A 2 42.29 2.39 -13.21
N ALA A 3 41.20 1.99 -13.88
CA ALA A 3 39.89 2.04 -13.26
C ALA A 3 39.95 1.12 -12.03
N SER A 4 40.08 1.70 -10.84
CA SER A 4 39.75 0.98 -9.62
C SER A 4 38.29 0.57 -9.78
N THR A 5 38.03 -0.73 -9.92
CA THR A 5 36.72 -1.31 -9.66
C THR A 5 36.41 -1.00 -8.20
N GLU A 6 35.75 0.14 -7.95
CA GLU A 6 35.30 0.50 -6.62
C GLU A 6 34.41 -0.63 -6.08
N ALA A 7 34.50 -0.94 -4.79
CA ALA A 7 33.60 -1.89 -4.17
C ALA A 7 32.36 -1.14 -3.65
N SER A 8 31.22 -1.84 -3.54
CA SER A 8 30.04 -1.29 -2.89
C SER A 8 30.31 -1.10 -1.39
N ALA A 9 30.27 0.14 -0.91
CA ALA A 9 30.51 0.45 0.50
C ALA A 9 29.34 -0.03 1.37
N ILE A 10 28.13 -0.05 0.81
CA ILE A 10 26.93 -0.54 1.49
C ILE A 10 27.01 -2.07 1.67
N ILE A 11 27.37 -2.82 0.63
CA ILE A 11 27.51 -4.29 0.75
C ILE A 11 28.61 -4.64 1.75
N GLU A 12 29.76 -3.98 1.68
CA GLU A 12 30.85 -4.23 2.63
C GLU A 12 30.45 -3.89 4.07
N TYR A 13 29.65 -2.84 4.28
CA TYR A 13 29.11 -2.54 5.61
C TYR A 13 28.20 -3.65 6.15
N PHE A 14 27.33 -4.24 5.32
CA PHE A 14 26.41 -5.30 5.76
C PHE A 14 27.09 -6.67 5.95
N LYS A 15 28.34 -6.82 5.53
CA LYS A 15 29.14 -8.03 5.74
C LYS A 15 29.26 -8.36 7.23
N ARG A 16 28.95 -9.61 7.56
CA ARG A 16 28.95 -10.16 8.94
C ARG A 16 28.11 -9.35 9.93
N LYS A 17 27.08 -8.65 9.47
CA LYS A 17 26.10 -7.98 10.33
C LYS A 17 24.96 -8.93 10.68
N SER A 18 24.50 -8.82 11.91
CA SER A 18 23.26 -9.38 12.39
C SER A 18 22.19 -8.30 12.43
N ILE A 19 21.03 -8.60 11.82
CA ILE A 19 19.96 -7.64 11.57
C ILE A 19 18.70 -8.09 12.30
N PHE A 20 18.03 -7.18 13.01
CA PHE A 20 16.72 -7.41 13.59
C PHE A 20 15.64 -6.64 12.83
N ILE A 21 14.61 -7.34 12.36
CA ILE A 21 13.51 -6.78 11.56
C ILE A 21 12.18 -7.06 12.25
N THR A 22 11.46 -5.98 12.56
CA THR A 22 10.05 -6.07 12.95
C THR A 22 9.17 -5.76 11.75
N GLY A 23 8.01 -6.41 11.65
CA GLY A 23 7.10 -6.20 10.51
C GLY A 23 7.57 -6.90 9.22
N ALA A 24 8.50 -7.85 9.32
CA ALA A 24 9.05 -8.61 8.19
C ALA A 24 7.97 -9.34 7.36
N THR A 25 6.85 -9.71 7.98
CA THR A 25 5.71 -10.35 7.28
C THR A 25 4.80 -9.38 6.53
N GLY A 26 5.04 -8.07 6.63
CA GLY A 26 4.35 -7.02 5.87
C GLY A 26 4.94 -6.79 4.49
N PHE A 27 4.30 -5.94 3.69
CA PHE A 27 4.67 -5.68 2.30
C PHE A 27 6.11 -5.18 2.13
N ILE A 28 6.46 -4.05 2.78
CA ILE A 28 7.83 -3.50 2.79
C ILE A 28 8.81 -4.48 3.43
N GLY A 29 8.42 -5.08 4.57
CA GLY A 29 9.28 -5.99 5.33
C GLY A 29 9.74 -7.22 4.54
N LYS A 30 8.84 -7.84 3.74
CA LYS A 30 9.20 -8.99 2.89
C LYS A 30 10.23 -8.61 1.84
N GLN A 31 10.02 -7.48 1.18
CA GLN A 31 10.94 -7.02 0.14
C GLN A 31 12.27 -6.53 0.72
N LEU A 32 12.27 -5.97 1.93
CA LEU A 32 13.49 -5.67 2.66
C LEU A 32 14.33 -6.93 2.92
N VAL A 33 13.70 -8.01 3.40
CA VAL A 33 14.39 -9.30 3.62
C VAL A 33 14.93 -9.83 2.30
N GLU A 34 14.13 -9.81 1.22
CA GLU A 34 14.57 -10.23 -0.12
C GLU A 34 15.79 -9.43 -0.59
N LYS A 35 15.71 -8.09 -0.54
CA LYS A 35 16.76 -7.21 -1.05
C LYS A 35 18.06 -7.37 -0.27
N LEU A 36 17.98 -7.46 1.06
CA LEU A 36 19.14 -7.68 1.93
C LEU A 36 19.83 -8.99 1.59
N VAL A 37 19.07 -10.09 1.46
CA VAL A 37 19.66 -11.39 1.15
C VAL A 37 20.24 -11.44 -0.27
N ARG A 38 19.54 -10.85 -1.26
CA ARG A 38 19.99 -10.82 -2.66
C ARG A 38 21.25 -10.01 -2.85
N SER A 39 21.32 -8.83 -2.22
CA SER A 39 22.35 -7.83 -2.49
C SER A 39 23.51 -7.90 -1.50
N CYS A 40 23.27 -8.39 -0.28
CA CYS A 40 24.27 -8.52 0.79
C CYS A 40 24.36 -10.00 1.24
N PRO A 41 24.93 -10.90 0.41
CA PRO A 41 24.95 -12.33 0.69
C PRO A 41 25.75 -12.69 1.95
N ASP A 42 26.75 -11.89 2.30
CA ASP A 42 27.64 -12.12 3.46
C ASP A 42 27.10 -11.57 4.79
N ILE A 43 25.81 -11.20 4.86
CA ILE A 43 25.12 -10.93 6.14
C ILE A 43 25.23 -12.17 7.03
N GLU A 44 25.61 -11.98 8.30
CA GLU A 44 25.76 -13.06 9.28
C GLU A 44 24.39 -13.69 9.57
N HIS A 45 23.44 -12.86 10.00
CA HIS A 45 22.12 -13.36 10.41
C HIS A 45 21.02 -12.31 10.30
N ILE A 46 19.79 -12.75 10.06
CA ILE A 46 18.58 -11.92 10.04
C ILE A 46 17.55 -12.52 11.00
N TYR A 47 17.26 -11.80 12.07
CA TYR A 47 16.24 -12.11 13.05
C TYR A 47 14.92 -11.41 12.71
N LEU A 48 13.86 -12.19 12.51
CA LEU A 48 12.53 -11.68 12.17
C LEU A 48 11.60 -11.81 13.37
N LEU A 49 11.08 -10.68 13.88
CA LEU A 49 10.01 -10.72 14.88
C LEU A 49 8.70 -11.12 14.20
N VAL A 50 8.14 -12.27 14.58
CA VAL A 50 6.95 -12.82 13.96
C VAL A 50 5.92 -13.21 15.02
N ARG A 51 4.72 -12.63 14.85
CA ARG A 51 3.57 -12.87 15.74
C ARG A 51 3.11 -14.32 15.68
N PRO A 52 2.75 -14.94 16.81
CA PRO A 52 2.11 -16.25 16.80
C PRO A 52 0.74 -16.17 16.11
N LYS A 53 0.32 -17.27 15.47
CA LYS A 53 -1.03 -17.42 14.90
C LYS A 53 -1.56 -18.77 15.33
N ARG A 54 -2.82 -18.84 15.76
CA ARG A 54 -3.43 -20.09 16.26
C ARG A 54 -3.21 -21.23 15.25
N GLY A 55 -2.61 -22.32 15.74
CA GLY A 55 -2.33 -23.52 14.96
C GLY A 55 -1.16 -23.43 13.96
N HIS A 56 -0.33 -22.38 14.00
CA HIS A 56 0.85 -22.26 13.12
C HIS A 56 2.09 -21.93 13.95
N ALA A 57 3.14 -22.76 13.86
CA ALA A 57 4.41 -22.43 14.47
C ALA A 57 5.04 -21.22 13.76
N VAL A 58 5.77 -20.40 14.52
CA VAL A 58 6.38 -19.17 13.98
C VAL A 58 7.41 -19.49 12.89
N LYS A 59 8.13 -20.62 13.02
CA LYS A 59 9.05 -21.13 11.99
C LYS A 59 8.34 -21.43 10.67
N ASP A 60 7.14 -22.00 10.71
CA ASP A 60 6.36 -22.32 9.49
C ASP A 60 5.91 -21.05 8.77
N ARG A 61 5.60 -19.99 9.51
CA ARG A 61 5.26 -18.68 8.94
C ARG A 61 6.43 -18.04 8.19
N VAL A 62 7.65 -18.22 8.69
CA VAL A 62 8.85 -17.76 7.97
C VAL A 62 9.10 -18.63 6.74
N LYS A 63 8.94 -19.96 6.83
CA LYS A 63 9.02 -20.82 5.63
C LYS A 63 8.00 -20.44 4.56
N GLU A 64 6.76 -20.14 4.95
CA GLU A 64 5.71 -19.64 4.03
C GLU A 64 6.09 -18.28 3.40
N LEU A 65 6.70 -17.39 4.17
CA LEU A 65 7.20 -16.12 3.66
C LEU A 65 8.29 -16.33 2.60
N LEU A 66 9.28 -17.19 2.88
CA LEU A 66 10.42 -17.46 2.01
C LEU A 66 10.06 -18.35 0.81
N SER A 67 8.90 -19.03 0.82
CA SER A 67 8.39 -19.78 -0.34
C SER A 67 7.66 -18.90 -1.36
N SER A 68 7.36 -17.64 -1.03
CA SER A 68 6.76 -16.67 -1.93
C SER A 68 7.56 -16.52 -3.24
N PRO A 69 6.89 -16.29 -4.40
CA PRO A 69 7.56 -16.02 -5.67
C PRO A 69 8.57 -14.87 -5.63
N LEU A 70 8.41 -13.94 -4.67
CA LEU A 70 9.34 -12.85 -4.41
C LEU A 70 10.79 -13.34 -4.20
N PHE A 71 10.96 -14.51 -3.57
CA PHE A 71 12.28 -15.05 -3.23
C PHE A 71 12.84 -16.02 -4.29
N ASN A 72 12.20 -16.16 -5.46
CA ASN A 72 12.66 -17.09 -6.49
C ASN A 72 14.09 -16.78 -6.96
N THR A 73 14.38 -15.51 -7.27
CA THR A 73 15.72 -15.07 -7.68
C THR A 73 16.77 -15.33 -6.60
N VAL A 74 16.44 -15.05 -5.34
CA VAL A 74 17.33 -15.33 -4.20
C VAL A 74 17.62 -16.84 -4.08
N ARG A 75 16.59 -17.67 -4.23
CA ARG A 75 16.72 -19.13 -4.14
C ARG A 75 17.60 -19.71 -5.26
N GLU A 76 17.53 -19.12 -6.45
CA GLU A 76 18.38 -19.48 -7.59
C GLU A 76 19.84 -19.06 -7.38
N MET A 77 20.07 -17.87 -6.80
CA MET A 77 21.43 -17.35 -6.57
C MET A 77 22.11 -17.98 -5.34
N TYR A 78 21.35 -18.22 -4.27
CA TYR A 78 21.86 -18.64 -2.96
C TYR A 78 20.96 -19.73 -2.36
N PRO A 79 21.17 -21.02 -2.69
CA PRO A 79 20.24 -22.10 -2.28
C PRO A 79 19.99 -22.23 -0.77
N ASN A 80 20.98 -21.89 0.07
CA ASN A 80 20.91 -22.02 1.53
C ASN A 80 20.68 -20.69 2.26
N PHE A 81 20.12 -19.69 1.57
CA PHE A 81 19.96 -18.35 2.12
C PHE A 81 19.06 -18.27 3.36
N ASP A 82 18.19 -19.27 3.55
CA ASP A 82 17.26 -19.37 4.67
C ASP A 82 17.95 -19.79 5.98
N GLU A 83 19.14 -20.40 5.93
CA GLU A 83 19.90 -20.82 7.12
C GLU A 83 20.29 -19.61 8.01
N LYS A 84 20.58 -18.47 7.38
CA LYS A 84 20.88 -17.19 8.07
C LYS A 84 19.63 -16.42 8.50
N ILE A 85 18.43 -16.99 8.38
CA ILE A 85 17.17 -16.32 8.75
C ILE A 85 16.53 -17.08 9.90
N SER A 86 16.30 -16.40 11.02
CA SER A 86 15.63 -16.98 12.19
C SER A 86 14.38 -16.22 12.58
N ALA A 87 13.34 -16.97 12.92
CA ALA A 87 12.10 -16.43 13.43
C ALA A 87 12.18 -16.29 14.95
N LEU A 88 12.01 -15.06 15.45
CA LEU A 88 11.82 -14.78 16.87
C LEU A 88 10.32 -14.65 17.13
N GLN A 89 9.79 -15.50 18.01
CA GLN A 89 8.38 -15.43 18.38
C GLN A 89 8.14 -14.20 19.24
N GLY A 90 7.18 -13.37 18.85
CA GLY A 90 6.81 -12.19 19.64
C GLY A 90 5.80 -11.26 18.96
N ASP A 91 5.17 -10.40 19.76
CA ASP A 91 4.26 -9.35 19.32
C ASP A 91 4.69 -8.00 19.92
N ILE A 92 4.71 -6.95 19.11
CA ILE A 92 5.04 -5.59 19.55
C ILE A 92 4.07 -5.06 20.63
N LEU A 93 2.87 -5.65 20.71
CA LEU A 93 1.87 -5.36 21.72
C LEU A 93 2.22 -5.94 23.09
N ASP A 94 3.02 -7.00 23.15
CA ASP A 94 3.38 -7.65 24.40
C ASP A 94 4.50 -6.89 25.14
N PRO A 95 4.66 -7.07 26.46
CA PRO A 95 5.84 -6.61 27.19
C PRO A 95 7.11 -7.19 26.57
N ASN A 96 8.17 -6.38 26.42
CA ASN A 96 9.44 -6.78 25.80
C ASN A 96 9.27 -7.48 24.43
N PHE A 97 8.24 -7.08 23.66
CA PHE A 97 7.86 -7.71 22.39
C PHE A 97 7.47 -9.19 22.46
N GLY A 98 7.21 -9.72 23.66
CA GLY A 98 6.91 -11.14 23.86
C GLY A 98 8.11 -12.05 23.56
N LEU A 99 9.32 -11.50 23.52
CA LEU A 99 10.55 -12.25 23.30
C LEU A 99 10.84 -13.15 24.51
N SER A 100 11.38 -14.33 24.25
CA SER A 100 11.95 -15.15 25.32
C SER A 100 13.23 -14.49 25.85
N PRO A 101 13.63 -14.73 27.11
CA PRO A 101 14.89 -14.19 27.64
C PRO A 101 16.11 -14.58 26.80
N ALA A 102 16.09 -15.78 26.20
CA ALA A 102 17.16 -16.24 25.31
C ALA A 102 17.20 -15.45 24.00
N ASP A 103 16.04 -15.22 23.36
CA ASP A 103 15.96 -14.44 22.13
C ASP A 103 16.31 -12.97 22.36
N GLU A 104 15.85 -12.38 23.47
CA GLU A 104 16.22 -11.03 23.88
C GLU A 104 17.74 -10.92 24.07
N ASN A 105 18.35 -11.89 24.74
CA ASN A 105 19.81 -11.90 24.95
C ASN A 105 20.60 -12.05 23.64
N ILE A 106 20.12 -12.86 22.70
CA ILE A 106 20.73 -12.94 21.35
C ILE A 106 20.76 -11.57 20.68
N LEU A 107 19.62 -10.86 20.71
CA LEU A 107 19.53 -9.52 20.13
C LEU A 107 20.47 -8.53 20.84
N ILE A 108 20.55 -8.57 22.18
CA ILE A 108 21.41 -7.72 22.99
C ILE A 108 22.90 -7.91 22.65
N GLU A 109 23.36 -9.16 22.52
CA GLU A 109 24.77 -9.49 22.34
C GLU A 109 25.25 -9.41 20.89
N GLN A 110 24.35 -9.62 19.93
CA GLN A 110 24.73 -9.86 18.53
C GLN A 110 24.21 -8.82 17.55
N CYS A 111 23.03 -8.23 17.75
CA CYS A 111 22.39 -7.39 16.74
C CYS A 111 23.10 -6.03 16.56
N GLN A 112 23.36 -5.65 15.30
CA GLN A 112 23.97 -4.36 14.94
C GLN A 112 23.02 -3.43 14.17
N VAL A 113 22.05 -3.97 13.44
CA VAL A 113 21.13 -3.16 12.62
C VAL A 113 19.69 -3.51 12.92
N VAL A 114 18.87 -2.50 13.20
CA VAL A 114 17.45 -2.67 13.50
C VAL A 114 16.61 -1.97 12.44
N PHE A 115 15.69 -2.69 11.81
CA PHE A 115 14.64 -2.12 10.96
C PHE A 115 13.29 -2.26 11.67
N HIS A 116 12.72 -1.13 12.09
CA HIS A 116 11.39 -1.09 12.68
C HIS A 116 10.33 -0.69 11.65
N SER A 117 9.68 -1.70 11.05
CA SER A 117 8.60 -1.52 10.08
C SER A 117 7.24 -2.04 10.57
N ALA A 118 7.16 -2.57 11.79
CA ALA A 118 5.89 -3.03 12.35
C ALA A 118 4.99 -1.85 12.72
N ALA A 119 3.80 -1.78 12.12
CA ALA A 119 2.78 -0.79 12.42
C ALA A 119 1.40 -1.29 11.97
N THR A 120 0.33 -0.72 12.52
CA THR A 120 -0.98 -0.80 11.83
C THR A 120 -1.01 0.23 10.70
N VAL A 121 -1.38 -0.21 9.50
CA VAL A 121 -1.61 0.66 8.34
C VAL A 121 -3.10 0.86 8.06
N ARG A 122 -3.96 0.43 8.98
CA ARG A 122 -5.42 0.57 8.87
C ARG A 122 -5.81 1.97 9.32
N PHE A 123 -6.49 2.73 8.46
CA PHE A 123 -6.91 4.10 8.75
C PHE A 123 -8.08 4.21 9.74
N GLN A 124 -8.77 3.11 10.06
CA GLN A 124 -9.92 3.10 10.97
C GLN A 124 -9.69 2.18 12.17
N GLU A 125 -8.46 2.06 12.63
CA GLU A 125 -8.17 1.33 13.87
C GLU A 125 -8.66 2.15 15.08
N PRO A 126 -9.28 1.50 16.09
CA PRO A 126 -9.59 2.15 17.36
C PRO A 126 -8.36 2.84 17.94
N LEU A 127 -8.54 4.03 18.52
CA LEU A 127 -7.42 4.89 18.90
C LEU A 127 -6.50 4.20 19.92
N ARG A 128 -7.05 3.48 20.91
CA ARG A 128 -6.25 2.77 21.91
C ARG A 128 -5.30 1.77 21.25
N LEU A 129 -5.83 0.95 20.36
CA LEU A 129 -5.03 -0.05 19.66
C LEU A 129 -3.98 0.62 18.76
N ALA A 130 -4.31 1.71 18.08
CA ALA A 130 -3.35 2.48 17.28
C ALA A 130 -2.22 3.06 18.13
N ILE A 131 -2.51 3.60 19.32
CA ILE A 131 -1.52 4.08 20.28
C ILE A 131 -0.62 2.94 20.75
N GLN A 132 -1.20 1.81 21.17
CA GLN A 132 -0.42 0.66 21.63
C GLN A 132 0.51 0.12 20.54
N MET A 133 0.01 0.00 19.30
CA MET A 133 0.77 -0.54 18.17
C MET A 133 1.85 0.39 17.62
N ASN A 134 1.62 1.71 17.59
CA ASN A 134 2.52 2.65 16.91
C ASN A 134 3.31 3.54 17.88
N VAL A 135 2.82 3.76 19.10
CA VAL A 135 3.40 4.69 20.08
C VAL A 135 4.05 3.94 21.24
N ALA A 136 3.30 3.06 21.92
CA ALA A 136 3.84 2.28 23.04
C ALA A 136 4.91 1.28 22.59
N SER A 137 4.69 0.64 21.44
CA SER A 137 5.66 -0.28 20.82
C SER A 137 7.01 0.37 20.53
N VAL A 138 7.04 1.66 20.19
CA VAL A 138 8.27 2.41 19.96
C VAL A 138 9.05 2.58 21.27
N LYS A 139 8.38 2.89 22.39
CA LYS A 139 9.05 2.92 23.70
C LYS A 139 9.69 1.58 24.05
N LYS A 140 8.98 0.48 23.81
CA LYS A 140 9.48 -0.88 24.02
C LYS A 140 10.66 -1.21 23.08
N LEU A 141 10.62 -0.78 21.83
CA LEU A 141 11.73 -0.90 20.88
C LEU A 141 12.97 -0.19 21.44
N LEU A 142 12.81 1.07 21.85
CA LEU A 142 13.92 1.86 22.36
C LEU A 142 14.51 1.20 23.61
N ALA A 143 13.66 0.76 24.55
CA ALA A 143 14.10 0.04 25.75
C ALA A 143 14.93 -1.22 25.42
N LEU A 144 14.61 -1.94 24.35
CA LEU A 144 15.42 -3.07 23.86
C LEU A 144 16.73 -2.57 23.23
N CYS A 145 16.67 -1.57 22.35
CA CYS A 145 17.83 -1.01 21.65
C CYS A 145 18.87 -0.42 22.60
N HIS A 146 18.45 0.22 23.69
CA HIS A 146 19.31 0.73 24.77
C HIS A 146 20.14 -0.37 25.44
N LYS A 147 19.67 -1.63 25.43
CA LYS A 147 20.42 -2.77 25.96
C LYS A 147 21.41 -3.36 24.95
N MET A 148 21.26 -3.09 23.65
CA MET A 148 22.05 -3.74 22.59
C MET A 148 23.49 -3.23 22.58
N LYS A 149 24.45 -4.14 22.81
CA LYS A 149 25.87 -3.79 22.99
C LYS A 149 26.61 -3.41 21.70
N LYS A 150 26.09 -3.86 20.54
CA LYS A 150 26.74 -3.70 19.24
C LYS A 150 25.90 -2.90 18.25
N LEU A 151 24.86 -2.22 18.73
CA LEU A 151 23.94 -1.47 17.87
C LEU A 151 24.67 -0.36 17.12
N GLN A 152 24.50 -0.33 15.80
CA GLN A 152 25.13 0.65 14.90
C GLN A 152 24.11 1.48 14.12
N SER A 153 22.89 0.97 13.90
CA SER A 153 21.85 1.70 13.20
C SER A 153 20.46 1.22 13.55
N ILE A 154 19.52 2.15 13.74
CA ILE A 154 18.08 1.92 13.78
C ILE A 154 17.43 2.71 12.64
N VAL A 155 16.63 2.03 11.81
CA VAL A 155 15.78 2.67 10.81
C VAL A 155 14.32 2.49 11.18
N HIS A 156 13.65 3.59 11.52
CA HIS A 156 12.23 3.61 11.84
C HIS A 156 11.39 4.00 10.62
N VAL A 157 10.43 3.16 10.25
CA VAL A 157 9.50 3.44 9.14
C VAL A 157 8.28 4.20 9.66
N SER A 158 8.20 5.48 9.31
CA SER A 158 7.05 6.35 9.51
C SER A 158 6.27 6.52 8.19
N THR A 159 5.71 7.70 7.91
CA THR A 159 5.01 8.03 6.67
C THR A 159 5.07 9.52 6.40
N ALA A 160 5.16 9.92 5.13
CA ALA A 160 5.13 11.33 4.72
C ALA A 160 3.85 12.03 5.18
N TYR A 161 2.76 11.28 5.32
CA TYR A 161 1.46 11.78 5.77
C TYR A 161 1.35 11.91 7.30
N ALA A 162 2.43 11.66 8.06
CA ALA A 162 2.40 11.78 9.51
C ALA A 162 2.03 13.19 9.95
N ASN A 163 2.29 14.22 9.14
CA ASN A 163 1.92 15.62 9.40
C ASN A 163 1.04 16.21 8.29
N CYS A 164 0.17 15.40 7.69
CA CYS A 164 -0.70 15.79 6.57
C CYS A 164 -1.80 16.82 6.92
N ASN A 165 -1.90 17.25 8.17
CA ASN A 165 -2.68 18.43 8.55
C ASN A 165 -2.01 19.75 8.14
N ARG A 166 -0.74 19.68 7.70
CA ARG A 166 0.01 20.78 7.08
C ARG A 166 0.09 20.53 5.58
N ASN A 167 0.19 21.60 4.79
CA ASN A 167 0.40 21.49 3.33
C ASN A 167 1.88 21.29 2.99
N ASP A 168 2.78 21.97 3.70
CA ASP A 168 4.22 21.82 3.59
C ASP A 168 4.73 21.02 4.79
N VAL A 169 5.30 19.86 4.50
CA VAL A 169 5.83 18.93 5.50
C VAL A 169 7.31 18.76 5.21
N ALA A 170 8.15 19.38 6.02
CA ALA A 170 9.60 19.32 5.95
C ALA A 170 10.16 18.05 6.64
N GLU A 171 11.42 17.74 6.33
CA GLU A 171 12.18 16.63 6.88
C GLU A 171 12.66 16.91 8.31
N MET A 172 11.71 17.15 9.21
CA MET A 172 11.93 17.36 10.63
C MET A 172 10.84 16.69 11.46
N ILE A 173 11.13 16.44 12.74
CA ILE A 173 10.15 15.94 13.70
C ILE A 173 9.33 17.14 14.22
N TYR A 174 8.01 17.03 14.16
CA TYR A 174 7.09 18.08 14.62
C TYR A 174 6.61 17.81 16.05
N PRO A 175 6.44 18.85 16.88
CA PRO A 175 5.84 18.69 18.20
C PRO A 175 4.37 18.26 18.05
N PRO A 176 3.90 17.30 18.87
CA PRO A 176 2.52 16.84 18.83
C PRO A 176 1.60 17.82 19.57
N PRO A 177 0.29 17.83 19.25
CA PRO A 177 -0.68 18.68 19.96
C PRO A 177 -0.88 18.23 21.42
N ILE A 178 -0.60 16.97 21.73
CA ILE A 178 -0.74 16.37 23.06
C ILE A 178 0.54 15.58 23.37
N GLN A 179 1.05 15.71 24.59
CA GLN A 179 2.20 14.94 25.04
C GLN A 179 1.90 13.43 25.00
N PRO A 180 2.72 12.61 24.33
CA PRO A 180 2.45 11.17 24.20
C PRO A 180 2.32 10.44 25.54
N ALA A 181 3.09 10.84 26.55
CA ALA A 181 3.05 10.22 27.88
C ALA A 181 1.64 10.33 28.53
N LYS A 182 1.01 11.50 28.47
CA LYS A 182 -0.34 11.72 29.00
C LYS A 182 -1.38 10.90 28.25
N LEU A 183 -1.20 10.75 26.94
CA LEU A 183 -2.11 9.98 26.12
C LEU A 183 -1.97 8.47 26.36
N LEU A 184 -0.74 7.98 26.57
CA LEU A 184 -0.46 6.59 26.96
C LEU A 184 -1.12 6.27 28.30
N GLU A 185 -0.89 7.11 29.31
CA GLU A 185 -1.51 6.97 30.64
C GLU A 185 -3.05 6.96 30.53
N ALA A 186 -3.64 7.94 29.83
CA ALA A 186 -5.08 7.97 29.58
C ALA A 186 -5.58 6.69 28.90
N SER A 187 -4.81 6.13 27.96
CA SER A 187 -5.15 4.90 27.25
C SER A 187 -5.02 3.62 28.09
N GLU A 188 -4.53 3.70 29.32
CA GLU A 188 -4.43 2.54 30.23
C GLU A 188 -5.64 2.43 31.16
N TRP A 189 -6.07 3.55 31.76
CA TRP A 189 -7.14 3.55 32.76
C TRP A 189 -8.53 3.94 32.24
N MET A 190 -8.61 4.70 31.13
CA MET A 190 -9.90 5.18 30.62
C MET A 190 -10.72 4.01 30.04
N ASP A 191 -12.05 4.11 30.09
CA ASP A 191 -12.97 3.16 29.44
C ASP A 191 -12.92 3.28 27.90
N ASP A 192 -13.09 2.16 27.18
CA ASP A 192 -13.03 2.10 25.72
C ASP A 192 -14.09 2.98 25.05
N HIS A 193 -15.33 2.98 25.55
CA HIS A 193 -16.39 3.78 24.94
C HIS A 193 -16.11 5.29 25.10
N VAL A 194 -15.59 5.69 26.25
CA VAL A 194 -15.21 7.09 26.50
C VAL A 194 -14.02 7.49 25.63
N PHE A 195 -13.00 6.64 25.54
CA PHE A 195 -11.78 6.91 24.77
C PHE A 195 -12.09 7.02 23.27
N ASP A 196 -12.94 6.13 22.74
CA ASP A 196 -13.39 6.18 21.36
C ASP A 196 -14.25 7.44 21.09
N ALA A 197 -15.13 7.83 22.02
CA ALA A 197 -15.93 9.06 21.89
C ALA A 197 -15.05 10.33 21.82
N LEU A 198 -13.89 10.32 22.48
CA LEU A 198 -12.93 11.43 22.45
C LEU A 198 -11.99 11.41 21.25
N THR A 199 -11.96 10.33 20.46
CA THR A 199 -10.97 10.12 19.39
C THR A 199 -10.88 11.30 18.43
N ASN A 200 -12.01 11.81 17.93
CA ASN A 200 -12.03 12.94 16.99
C ASN A 200 -11.42 14.22 17.58
N LYS A 201 -11.58 14.43 18.89
CA LYS A 201 -11.01 15.60 19.58
C LYS A 201 -9.52 15.43 19.83
N ILE A 202 -9.06 14.20 20.07
CA ILE A 202 -7.64 13.86 20.28
C ILE A 202 -6.84 13.96 18.98
N ILE A 203 -7.36 13.39 17.88
CA ILE A 203 -6.66 13.44 16.58
C ILE A 203 -6.74 14.81 15.90
N SER A 204 -7.64 15.68 16.37
CA SER A 204 -7.79 17.08 15.95
C SER A 204 -8.04 17.23 14.44
N ASP A 205 -7.18 17.96 13.74
CA ASP A 205 -7.24 18.29 12.31
C ASP A 205 -6.79 17.14 11.39
N ARG A 206 -6.45 15.99 11.95
CA ARG A 206 -5.91 14.85 11.20
C ARG A 206 -7.02 13.95 10.66
N PRO A 207 -6.83 13.35 9.47
CA PRO A 207 -7.88 12.57 8.82
C PRO A 207 -8.16 11.21 9.48
N ASN A 208 -7.22 10.68 10.26
CA ASN A 208 -7.33 9.36 10.88
C ASN A 208 -6.34 9.13 12.03
N THR A 209 -6.58 8.06 12.80
CA THR A 209 -5.73 7.62 13.92
C THR A 209 -4.33 7.19 13.49
N TYR A 210 -4.17 6.69 12.26
CA TYR A 210 -2.88 6.27 11.71
C TYR A 210 -1.89 7.44 11.58
N THR A 211 -2.28 8.51 10.90
CA THR A 211 -1.42 9.69 10.69
C THR A 211 -1.06 10.35 12.03
N PHE A 212 -2.00 10.42 12.96
CA PHE A 212 -1.77 10.94 14.31
C PHE A 212 -0.76 10.11 15.10
N THR A 213 -0.96 8.79 15.18
CA THR A 213 -0.09 7.92 15.98
C THR A 213 1.32 7.80 15.40
N LYS A 214 1.49 7.90 14.07
CA LYS A 214 2.82 8.02 13.46
C LYS A 214 3.54 9.32 13.85
N ALA A 215 2.85 10.45 13.90
CA ALA A 215 3.43 11.69 14.39
C ALA A 215 3.85 11.60 15.87
N LEU A 216 3.02 10.98 16.72
CA LEU A 216 3.36 10.75 18.13
C LEU A 216 4.58 9.84 18.30
N ALA A 217 4.68 8.79 17.48
CA ALA A 217 5.81 7.87 17.47
C ALA A 217 7.12 8.60 17.19
N GLU A 218 7.16 9.44 16.14
CA GLU A 218 8.33 10.25 15.81
C GLU A 218 8.72 11.19 16.95
N TYR A 219 7.74 11.79 17.62
CA TYR A 219 8.04 12.65 18.76
C TYR A 219 8.67 11.86 19.92
N ILE A 220 8.18 10.65 20.23
CA ILE A 220 8.82 9.79 21.24
C ILE A 220 10.27 9.50 20.88
N LEU A 221 10.55 9.17 19.61
CA LEU A 221 11.92 8.95 19.14
C LEU A 221 12.81 10.17 19.44
N SER A 222 12.32 11.39 19.18
CA SER A 222 13.07 12.62 19.48
C SER A 222 13.40 12.83 20.95
N GLN A 223 12.59 12.27 21.86
CA GLN A 223 12.77 12.42 23.30
C GLN A 223 13.66 11.32 23.89
N GLU A 224 13.48 10.09 23.45
CA GLU A 224 14.02 8.89 24.11
C GLU A 224 15.16 8.19 23.34
N ALA A 225 15.50 8.65 22.13
CA ALA A 225 16.52 8.03 21.26
C ALA A 225 17.70 8.95 20.88
N LYS A 226 17.96 10.01 21.67
CA LYS A 226 19.01 11.00 21.35
C LYS A 226 20.43 10.43 21.34
N ASP A 227 20.64 9.37 22.10
CA ASP A 227 21.90 8.65 22.28
C ASP A 227 21.98 7.37 21.44
N LEU A 228 20.94 7.09 20.65
CA LEU A 228 20.89 5.93 19.75
C LEU A 228 21.16 6.34 18.30
N PRO A 229 21.82 5.49 17.49
CA PRO A 229 22.08 5.77 16.08
C PRO A 229 20.80 5.56 15.26
N LEU A 230 19.84 6.47 15.36
CA LEU A 230 18.49 6.33 14.81
C LEU A 230 18.21 7.31 13.68
N SER A 231 17.59 6.80 12.61
CA SER A 231 17.07 7.56 11.49
C SER A 231 15.62 7.21 11.19
N ILE A 232 14.85 8.17 10.69
CA ILE A 232 13.43 8.00 10.32
C ILE A 232 13.30 8.08 8.81
N ILE A 233 12.65 7.08 8.21
CA ILE A 233 12.18 7.15 6.82
C ILE A 233 10.68 7.38 6.79
N ARG A 234 10.21 8.24 5.88
CA ARG A 234 8.80 8.58 5.67
C ARG A 234 8.43 8.30 4.21
N PRO A 235 7.98 7.09 3.89
CA PRO A 235 7.40 6.78 2.59
C PRO A 235 6.08 7.51 2.37
N SER A 236 5.81 7.90 1.12
CA SER A 236 4.48 8.30 0.66
C SER A 236 3.59 7.08 0.39
N ILE A 237 2.68 7.12 -0.59
CA ILE A 237 1.78 6.00 -0.88
C ILE A 237 2.59 4.89 -1.55
N VAL A 238 2.85 3.81 -0.82
CA VAL A 238 3.68 2.72 -1.34
C VAL A 238 2.89 1.88 -2.36
N GLY A 239 3.37 1.87 -3.61
CA GLY A 239 2.81 1.11 -4.74
C GLY A 239 3.55 -0.21 -5.00
N SER A 240 3.27 -0.86 -6.14
CA SER A 240 4.01 -2.05 -6.57
C SER A 240 5.49 -1.74 -6.82
N SER A 241 6.33 -2.77 -6.87
CA SER A 241 7.73 -2.62 -7.25
C SER A 241 7.87 -2.02 -8.65
N TRP A 242 8.88 -1.20 -8.85
CA TRP A 242 9.23 -0.62 -10.14
C TRP A 242 10.14 -1.54 -10.93
N ARG A 243 11.27 -1.97 -10.34
CA ARG A 243 12.30 -2.77 -10.98
C ARG A 243 12.52 -4.09 -10.26
N GLU A 244 12.65 -4.07 -8.93
CA GLU A 244 13.25 -5.20 -8.20
C GLU A 244 12.34 -5.87 -7.17
N PRO A 245 12.55 -7.16 -6.89
CA PRO A 245 13.24 -8.13 -7.76
C PRO A 245 12.41 -8.47 -9.01
N ILE A 246 11.11 -8.16 -8.99
CA ILE A 246 10.18 -8.43 -10.07
C ILE A 246 9.33 -7.18 -10.29
N PRO A 247 9.31 -6.55 -11.47
CA PRO A 247 8.47 -5.39 -11.74
C PRO A 247 6.97 -5.67 -11.53
N GLY A 248 6.25 -4.74 -10.89
CA GLY A 248 4.81 -4.86 -10.64
C GLY A 248 4.44 -5.78 -9.48
N TRP A 249 5.40 -6.35 -8.75
CA TRP A 249 5.13 -7.20 -7.60
C TRP A 249 4.35 -6.45 -6.51
N VAL A 250 3.28 -7.08 -6.04
CA VAL A 250 2.39 -6.56 -5.00
C VAL A 250 1.61 -7.71 -4.35
N ASP A 251 1.43 -7.67 -3.03
CA ASP A 251 0.85 -8.79 -2.27
C ASP A 251 -0.35 -8.41 -1.38
N ASN A 252 -0.78 -7.14 -1.45
CA ASN A 252 -1.86 -6.62 -0.63
C ASN A 252 -2.80 -5.71 -1.44
N TYR A 253 -4.01 -5.54 -0.91
CA TYR A 253 -5.07 -4.72 -1.50
C TYR A 253 -5.11 -3.29 -0.94
N ASN A 254 -4.08 -2.86 -0.20
CA ASN A 254 -4.10 -1.54 0.43
C ASN A 254 -3.92 -0.43 -0.62
N GLY A 255 -4.57 0.71 -0.39
CA GLY A 255 -4.38 1.90 -1.22
C GLY A 255 -4.62 1.65 -2.72
N PRO A 256 -3.66 2.03 -3.60
CA PRO A 256 -3.82 1.93 -5.06
C PRO A 256 -4.11 0.52 -5.58
N SER A 257 -3.55 -0.53 -4.96
CA SER A 257 -3.76 -1.92 -5.37
C SER A 257 -5.24 -2.33 -5.34
N GLY A 258 -5.94 -1.94 -4.27
CA GLY A 258 -7.38 -2.18 -4.14
C GLY A 258 -8.20 -1.41 -5.18
N LEU A 259 -7.79 -0.18 -5.49
CA LEU A 259 -8.42 0.66 -6.52
C LEU A 259 -8.28 0.06 -7.92
N VAL A 260 -7.09 -0.42 -8.28
CA VAL A 260 -6.84 -1.11 -9.57
C VAL A 260 -7.75 -2.32 -9.72
N VAL A 261 -7.83 -3.17 -8.69
CA VAL A 261 -8.67 -4.38 -8.73
C VAL A 261 -10.15 -4.02 -8.79
N ALA A 262 -10.63 -3.13 -7.93
CA ALA A 262 -12.05 -2.75 -7.88
C ALA A 262 -12.51 -2.08 -9.19
N THR A 263 -11.67 -1.21 -9.75
CA THR A 263 -11.91 -0.55 -11.04
C THR A 263 -11.88 -1.56 -12.18
N GLY A 264 -10.87 -2.43 -12.22
CA GLY A 264 -10.72 -3.45 -13.26
C GLY A 264 -11.85 -4.48 -13.28
N LYS A 265 -12.37 -4.87 -12.11
CA LYS A 265 -13.57 -5.73 -12.01
C LYS A 265 -14.87 -4.98 -12.33
N GLY A 266 -14.80 -3.66 -12.52
CA GLY A 266 -15.95 -2.81 -12.84
C GLY A 266 -16.90 -2.58 -11.65
N MET A 267 -16.37 -2.63 -10.43
CA MET A 267 -17.12 -2.50 -9.17
C MET A 267 -17.01 -1.10 -8.55
N LEU A 268 -15.90 -0.40 -8.84
CA LEU A 268 -15.69 1.00 -8.46
C LEU A 268 -15.69 1.84 -9.74
N ARG A 269 -16.48 2.91 -9.77
CA ARG A 269 -16.63 3.77 -10.95
C ARG A 269 -16.47 5.25 -10.65
N THR A 270 -16.71 5.68 -9.41
CA THR A 270 -16.51 7.07 -9.01
C THR A 270 -15.92 7.18 -7.61
N MET A 271 -15.05 8.17 -7.41
CA MET A 271 -14.46 8.50 -6.13
C MET A 271 -14.59 9.99 -5.86
N LEU A 272 -14.68 10.36 -4.57
CA LEU A 272 -14.52 11.75 -4.16
C LEU A 272 -13.02 12.08 -4.25
N GLY A 273 -12.68 13.19 -4.89
CA GLY A 273 -11.29 13.61 -5.07
C GLY A 273 -11.13 14.62 -6.19
N SER A 274 -9.95 15.22 -6.25
CA SER A 274 -9.58 16.14 -7.32
C SER A 274 -8.71 15.43 -8.35
N ASN A 275 -9.03 15.59 -9.64
CA ASN A 275 -8.18 15.08 -10.71
C ASN A 275 -6.81 15.79 -10.76
N ASN A 276 -6.71 16.97 -10.16
CA ASN A 276 -5.50 17.78 -10.13
C ASN A 276 -4.67 17.57 -8.86
N ALA A 277 -5.23 16.90 -7.85
CA ALA A 277 -4.49 16.57 -6.65
C ALA A 277 -3.34 15.60 -6.98
N ILE A 278 -2.18 15.87 -6.38
CA ILE A 278 -0.96 15.07 -6.51
C ILE A 278 -1.19 13.71 -5.85
N ALA A 279 -0.91 12.65 -6.59
CA ALA A 279 -0.87 11.28 -6.14
C ALA A 279 0.61 10.89 -5.92
N ASP A 280 1.18 11.26 -4.78
CA ASP A 280 2.57 10.89 -4.45
C ASP A 280 2.63 9.41 -4.10
N ILE A 281 2.97 8.60 -5.11
CA ILE A 281 3.08 7.15 -5.05
C ILE A 281 4.56 6.79 -5.20
N VAL A 282 5.09 6.01 -4.27
CA VAL A 282 6.49 5.55 -4.31
C VAL A 282 6.55 4.04 -4.49
N PRO A 283 7.36 3.50 -5.42
CA PRO A 283 7.54 2.06 -5.54
C PRO A 283 8.15 1.44 -4.28
N VAL A 284 7.72 0.23 -3.92
CA VAL A 284 8.16 -0.43 -2.69
C VAL A 284 9.67 -0.76 -2.67
N ASP A 285 10.27 -1.05 -3.83
CA ASP A 285 11.70 -1.31 -3.99
C ASP A 285 12.55 -0.04 -3.75
N VAL A 286 12.02 1.13 -4.13
CA VAL A 286 12.65 2.43 -3.85
C VAL A 286 12.69 2.69 -2.35
N CYS A 287 11.59 2.43 -1.63
CA CYS A 287 11.55 2.52 -0.17
C CYS A 287 12.57 1.59 0.48
N VAL A 288 12.64 0.34 0.04
CA VAL A 288 13.55 -0.67 0.60
C VAL A 288 15.00 -0.30 0.34
N ASN A 289 15.35 0.12 -0.88
CA ASN A 289 16.70 0.54 -1.22
C ASN A 289 17.13 1.73 -0.36
N MET A 290 16.25 2.71 -0.20
CA MET A 290 16.51 3.86 0.66
C MET A 290 16.68 3.47 2.13
N MET A 291 15.88 2.54 2.66
CA MET A 291 16.04 2.03 4.03
C MET A 291 17.43 1.44 4.27
N ILE A 292 17.93 0.64 3.33
CA ILE A 292 19.26 0.02 3.42
C ILE A 292 20.36 1.10 3.38
N CYS A 293 20.22 2.09 2.50
CA CYS A 293 21.17 3.21 2.40
C CYS A 293 21.18 4.07 3.67
N ILE A 294 20.01 4.36 4.24
CA ILE A 294 19.88 5.08 5.51
C ILE A 294 20.58 4.30 6.62
N ALA A 295 20.41 2.98 6.69
CA ALA A 295 21.05 2.16 7.72
C ALA A 295 22.59 2.24 7.66
N TRP A 296 23.15 2.09 6.46
CA TRP A 296 24.58 2.27 6.21
C TRP A 296 25.06 3.67 6.62
N TYR A 297 24.39 4.71 6.13
CA TYR A 297 24.79 6.09 6.36
C TYR A 297 24.73 6.46 7.85
N THR A 298 23.69 6.03 8.54
CA THR A 298 23.50 6.24 9.99
C THR A 298 24.65 5.64 10.79
N ALA A 299 25.05 4.40 10.46
CA ALA A 299 26.14 3.72 11.15
C ALA A 299 27.51 4.34 10.89
N VAL A 300 27.77 4.78 9.67
CA VAL A 300 29.09 5.32 9.27
C VAL A 300 29.27 6.77 9.71
N LYS A 301 28.23 7.60 9.60
CA LYS A 301 28.33 9.04 9.87
C LYS A 301 27.88 9.45 11.27
N GLN A 302 27.08 8.63 11.94
CA GLN A 302 26.57 8.89 13.30
C GLN A 302 26.05 10.33 13.46
N PRO A 303 24.98 10.69 12.73
CA PRO A 303 24.45 12.05 12.74
C PRO A 303 24.05 12.46 14.18
N LYS A 304 24.38 13.70 14.56
CA LYS A 304 24.13 14.23 15.91
C LYS A 304 22.64 14.35 16.27
N ASN A 305 21.81 14.58 15.27
CA ASN A 305 20.36 14.64 15.40
C ASN A 305 19.74 13.49 14.61
N ILE A 306 18.55 13.05 15.01
CA ILE A 306 17.78 12.05 14.27
C ILE A 306 17.39 12.61 12.90
N PRO A 307 18.01 12.16 11.79
CA PRO A 307 17.64 12.63 10.47
C PRO A 307 16.29 12.03 10.06
N VAL A 308 15.52 12.80 9.31
CA VAL A 308 14.25 12.38 8.72
C VAL A 308 14.40 12.40 7.21
N TYR A 309 13.99 11.33 6.55
CA TYR A 309 14.13 11.16 5.11
C TYR A 309 12.76 10.96 4.46
N HIS A 310 12.38 11.82 3.53
CA HIS A 310 11.17 11.65 2.72
C HIS A 310 11.45 10.74 1.53
N CYS A 311 10.80 9.57 1.53
CA CYS A 311 10.80 8.65 0.39
C CYS A 311 9.54 8.92 -0.45
N CYS A 312 9.60 9.98 -1.24
CA CYS A 312 8.48 10.55 -1.99
C CYS A 312 8.94 10.86 -3.43
N THR A 313 7.98 11.10 -4.33
CA THR A 313 8.28 11.54 -5.71
C THR A 313 8.85 12.96 -5.78
N GLY A 314 8.65 13.75 -4.73
CA GLY A 314 9.21 15.10 -4.59
C GLY A 314 8.69 16.06 -5.67
N HIS A 315 9.48 17.08 -6.00
CA HIS A 315 9.15 18.06 -7.04
C HIS A 315 9.30 17.53 -8.48
N LEU A 316 9.92 16.37 -8.66
CA LEU A 316 10.38 15.86 -9.96
C LEU A 316 9.32 15.05 -10.72
N GLY A 317 8.23 14.64 -10.06
CA GLY A 317 7.33 13.62 -10.62
C GLY A 317 5.88 13.72 -10.15
N THR A 318 5.24 14.87 -10.28
CA THR A 318 3.85 15.07 -9.84
C THR A 318 2.85 14.33 -10.74
N LEU A 319 2.70 13.03 -10.52
CA LEU A 319 1.58 12.25 -10.99
C LEU A 319 0.31 12.76 -10.28
N THR A 320 -0.77 13.02 -11.03
CA THR A 320 -2.05 13.42 -10.44
C THR A 320 -3.03 12.26 -10.40
N TRP A 321 -4.05 12.31 -9.54
CA TRP A 321 -5.11 11.29 -9.51
C TRP A 321 -5.85 11.16 -10.85
N GLY A 322 -5.98 12.25 -11.62
CA GLY A 322 -6.50 12.21 -12.99
C GLY A 322 -5.65 11.34 -13.92
N LYS A 323 -4.31 11.52 -13.90
CA LYS A 323 -3.37 10.68 -14.67
C LYS A 323 -3.35 9.24 -14.18
N VAL A 324 -3.45 9.00 -12.87
CA VAL A 324 -3.60 7.65 -12.31
C VAL A 324 -4.82 6.94 -12.90
N ALA A 325 -5.98 7.61 -12.93
CA ALA A 325 -7.18 7.04 -13.53
C ALA A 325 -7.00 6.80 -15.04
N GLU A 326 -6.40 7.75 -15.76
CA GLU A 326 -6.15 7.62 -17.20
C GLU A 326 -5.27 6.40 -17.52
N TYR A 327 -4.07 6.33 -16.92
CA TYR A 327 -3.12 5.24 -17.15
C TYR A 327 -3.68 3.91 -16.66
N GLY A 328 -4.29 3.89 -15.47
CA GLY A 328 -4.92 2.69 -14.93
C GLY A 328 -6.03 2.17 -15.84
N LEU A 329 -6.92 3.02 -16.35
CA LEU A 329 -8.00 2.60 -17.25
C LEU A 329 -7.48 2.13 -18.60
N HIS A 330 -6.45 2.78 -19.14
CA HIS A 330 -5.78 2.34 -20.37
C HIS A 330 -5.23 0.92 -20.20
N HIS A 331 -4.42 0.68 -19.17
CA HIS A 331 -3.78 -0.61 -18.94
C HIS A 331 -4.75 -1.69 -18.46
N LEU A 332 -5.84 -1.36 -17.76
CA LEU A 332 -6.89 -2.33 -17.45
C LEU A 332 -7.67 -2.75 -18.70
N ALA A 333 -7.82 -1.86 -19.68
CA ALA A 333 -8.46 -2.21 -20.95
C ALA A 333 -7.62 -3.18 -21.78
N THR A 334 -6.28 -3.08 -21.74
CA THR A 334 -5.36 -3.99 -22.44
C THR A 334 -5.03 -5.24 -21.63
N ASN A 335 -4.86 -5.10 -20.31
CA ASN A 335 -4.57 -6.17 -19.35
C ASN A 335 -5.85 -6.57 -18.59
N SER A 336 -6.90 -6.89 -19.34
CA SER A 336 -8.23 -7.15 -18.78
C SER A 336 -8.22 -8.27 -17.74
N LEU A 337 -8.96 -8.04 -16.64
CA LEU A 337 -9.12 -8.98 -15.54
C LEU A 337 -10.21 -10.02 -15.84
N GLU A 338 -10.06 -11.22 -15.29
CA GLU A 338 -11.08 -12.26 -15.37
C GLU A 338 -12.34 -11.85 -14.61
N ASN A 339 -13.49 -12.43 -14.96
CA ASN A 339 -14.75 -12.26 -14.22
C ASN A 339 -15.21 -10.81 -13.95
N ALA A 340 -14.75 -9.83 -14.75
CA ALA A 340 -15.22 -8.46 -14.62
C ALA A 340 -16.74 -8.36 -14.82
N ILE A 341 -17.38 -7.56 -13.99
CA ILE A 341 -18.84 -7.38 -13.96
C ILE A 341 -19.25 -6.30 -14.97
N SER A 342 -18.48 -5.24 -15.06
CA SER A 342 -18.70 -4.14 -16.00
C SER A 342 -17.40 -3.73 -16.67
N TYR A 343 -17.49 -2.92 -17.73
CA TYR A 343 -16.31 -2.36 -18.38
C TYR A 343 -15.62 -1.36 -17.41
N PRO A 344 -14.28 -1.40 -17.26
CA PRO A 344 -13.57 -0.54 -16.32
C PRO A 344 -13.83 0.93 -16.62
N HIS A 345 -14.11 1.68 -15.56
CA HIS A 345 -14.29 3.13 -15.58
C HIS A 345 -13.96 3.65 -14.19
N LEU A 346 -13.34 4.82 -14.10
CA LEU A 346 -13.07 5.51 -12.85
C LEU A 346 -13.05 7.01 -13.14
N GLN A 347 -13.74 7.79 -12.32
CA GLN A 347 -13.67 9.25 -12.35
C GLN A 347 -13.61 9.82 -10.94
N PHE A 348 -12.77 10.83 -10.74
CA PHE A 348 -12.76 11.64 -9.54
C PHE A 348 -13.68 12.85 -9.70
N THR A 349 -14.44 13.17 -8.66
CA THR A 349 -15.31 14.35 -8.60
C THR A 349 -15.14 15.03 -7.25
N GLU A 350 -15.03 16.35 -7.25
CA GLU A 350 -14.97 17.14 -6.02
C GLU A 350 -16.39 17.45 -5.49
N ASN A 351 -17.38 17.43 -6.38
CA ASN A 351 -18.77 17.68 -6.02
C ASN A 351 -19.41 16.44 -5.35
N ARG A 352 -19.74 16.57 -4.05
CA ARG A 352 -20.35 15.50 -3.24
C ARG A 352 -21.73 15.07 -3.75
N PHE A 353 -22.56 15.99 -4.23
CA PHE A 353 -23.87 15.65 -4.81
C PHE A 353 -23.70 14.80 -6.07
N ARG A 354 -22.80 15.21 -6.96
CA ARG A 354 -22.46 14.44 -8.16
C ARG A 354 -21.90 13.07 -7.80
N TYR A 355 -21.02 12.98 -6.80
CA TYR A 355 -20.51 11.70 -6.30
C TYR A 355 -21.63 10.76 -5.85
N HIS A 356 -22.51 11.21 -4.95
CA HIS A 356 -23.59 10.37 -4.44
C HIS A 356 -24.58 9.95 -5.55
N TYR A 357 -24.92 10.87 -6.45
CA TYR A 357 -25.76 10.58 -7.61
C TYR A 357 -25.14 9.50 -8.51
N LEU A 358 -23.86 9.67 -8.89
CA LEU A 358 -23.16 8.73 -9.75
C LEU A 358 -22.97 7.36 -9.07
N ARG A 359 -22.65 7.34 -7.79
CA ARG A 359 -22.52 6.10 -7.01
C ARG A 359 -23.83 5.31 -7.02
N VAL A 360 -24.96 5.96 -6.74
CA VAL A 360 -26.26 5.30 -6.75
C VAL A 360 -26.56 4.72 -8.13
N LEU A 361 -26.35 5.52 -9.18
CA LEU A 361 -26.67 5.14 -10.55
C LEU A 361 -25.74 4.05 -11.12
N GLN A 362 -24.44 4.16 -10.85
CA GLN A 362 -23.40 3.37 -11.53
C GLN A 362 -22.90 2.17 -10.72
N GLU A 363 -23.13 2.15 -9.40
CA GLU A 363 -22.63 1.11 -8.50
C GLU A 363 -23.78 0.43 -7.73
N VAL A 364 -24.62 1.19 -7.03
CA VAL A 364 -25.66 0.64 -6.13
C VAL A 364 -26.82 0.00 -6.91
N ILE A 365 -27.42 0.71 -7.87
CA ILE A 365 -28.54 0.19 -8.67
C ILE A 365 -28.11 -1.08 -9.44
N PRO A 366 -26.97 -1.09 -10.17
CA PRO A 366 -26.49 -2.31 -10.82
C PRO A 366 -26.25 -3.46 -9.84
N ALA A 367 -25.68 -3.20 -8.66
CA ALA A 367 -25.48 -4.23 -7.63
C ALA A 367 -26.82 -4.81 -7.13
N PHE A 368 -27.83 -3.96 -6.92
CA PHE A 368 -29.18 -4.40 -6.54
C PHE A 368 -29.82 -5.27 -7.62
N ILE A 369 -29.74 -4.87 -8.89
CA ILE A 369 -30.26 -5.65 -10.02
C ILE A 369 -29.58 -7.03 -10.08
N LEU A 370 -28.27 -7.08 -9.91
CA LEU A 370 -27.51 -8.34 -9.89
C LEU A 370 -27.91 -9.22 -8.69
N ASP A 371 -28.14 -8.65 -7.51
CA ASP A 371 -28.62 -9.40 -6.35
C ASP A 371 -30.04 -9.94 -6.54
N CYS A 372 -30.92 -9.19 -7.20
CA CYS A 372 -32.24 -9.68 -7.61
C CYS A 372 -32.12 -10.85 -8.59
N TYR A 373 -31.25 -10.74 -9.60
CA TYR A 373 -30.96 -11.85 -10.53
C TYR A 373 -30.43 -13.09 -9.79
N MET A 374 -29.50 -12.92 -8.84
CA MET A 374 -28.97 -14.03 -8.05
C MET A 374 -30.09 -14.76 -7.30
N ARG A 375 -31.02 -14.03 -6.66
CA ARG A 375 -32.19 -14.63 -6.00
C ARG A 375 -33.07 -15.41 -6.97
N VAL A 376 -33.33 -14.87 -8.16
CA VAL A 376 -34.14 -15.54 -9.20
C VAL A 376 -33.50 -16.84 -9.66
N VAL A 377 -32.16 -16.91 -9.74
CA VAL A 377 -31.41 -18.12 -10.12
C VAL A 377 -31.11 -19.03 -8.91
N GLY A 378 -31.73 -18.78 -7.75
CA GLY A 378 -31.55 -19.60 -6.55
C GLY A 378 -30.18 -19.46 -5.87
N ARG A 379 -29.44 -18.38 -6.18
CA ARG A 379 -28.13 -18.07 -5.59
C ARG A 379 -28.23 -16.99 -4.51
N LYS A 380 -27.28 -17.00 -3.58
CA LYS A 380 -27.21 -16.02 -2.49
C LYS A 380 -26.81 -14.62 -3.03
N PRO A 381 -27.55 -13.55 -2.68
CA PRO A 381 -27.17 -12.18 -3.05
C PRO A 381 -25.90 -11.75 -2.31
N MET A 382 -25.01 -11.04 -3.02
CA MET A 382 -23.68 -10.64 -2.53
C MET A 382 -23.19 -9.28 -3.04
N PHE A 383 -23.73 -8.74 -4.13
CA PHE A 383 -23.19 -7.57 -4.82
C PHE A 383 -23.39 -6.28 -4.03
N ILE A 384 -24.53 -6.08 -3.35
CA ILE A 384 -24.71 -4.90 -2.48
C ILE A 384 -23.72 -4.92 -1.32
N LYS A 385 -23.54 -6.08 -0.68
CA LYS A 385 -22.58 -6.24 0.42
C LYS A 385 -21.14 -6.00 -0.03
N LEU A 386 -20.82 -6.35 -1.28
CA LEU A 386 -19.52 -6.09 -1.87
C LEU A 386 -19.33 -4.60 -2.19
N SER A 387 -20.33 -3.95 -2.81
CA SER A 387 -20.33 -2.50 -3.08
C SER A 387 -20.21 -1.68 -1.78
N ASP A 388 -20.90 -2.06 -0.71
CA ASP A 388 -20.79 -1.40 0.60
C ASP A 388 -19.39 -1.53 1.22
N ARG A 389 -18.76 -2.70 1.08
CA ARG A 389 -17.36 -2.89 1.51
C ARG A 389 -16.39 -1.99 0.74
N ILE A 390 -16.53 -1.94 -0.59
CA ILE A 390 -15.69 -1.07 -1.44
C ILE A 390 -15.91 0.41 -1.06
N TYR A 391 -17.15 0.83 -0.88
CA TYR A 391 -17.50 2.19 -0.46
C TYR A 391 -16.84 2.58 0.86
N LYS A 392 -16.94 1.71 1.88
CA LYS A 392 -16.30 1.93 3.19
C LYS A 392 -14.78 2.07 3.06
N SER A 393 -14.14 1.23 2.26
CA SER A 393 -12.69 1.30 2.02
C SER A 393 -12.28 2.59 1.29
N VAL A 394 -12.97 2.93 0.20
CA VAL A 394 -12.67 4.11 -0.62
C VAL A 394 -12.81 5.41 0.16
N ARG A 395 -13.83 5.51 1.01
CA ARG A 395 -14.06 6.69 1.85
C ARG A 395 -12.91 7.04 2.79
N THR A 396 -12.09 6.06 3.16
CA THR A 396 -10.89 6.31 3.99
C THR A 396 -9.82 7.09 3.23
N LEU A 397 -9.93 7.15 1.90
CA LEU A 397 -8.99 7.80 1.00
C LEU A 397 -9.42 9.22 0.61
N ASP A 398 -10.68 9.61 0.86
CA ASP A 398 -11.27 10.88 0.40
C ASP A 398 -10.41 12.11 0.74
N PHE A 399 -9.80 12.12 1.93
CA PHE A 399 -8.90 13.19 2.34
C PHE A 399 -7.63 13.23 1.47
N PHE A 400 -7.02 12.08 1.20
CA PHE A 400 -5.79 11.94 0.41
C PHE A 400 -6.00 12.12 -1.09
N THR A 401 -7.19 11.82 -1.60
CA THR A 401 -7.55 12.03 -3.01
C THR A 401 -8.01 13.45 -3.31
N SER A 402 -8.30 14.25 -2.28
CA SER A 402 -8.81 15.62 -2.42
C SER A 402 -7.78 16.71 -2.10
N HIS A 403 -6.64 16.36 -1.51
CA HIS A 403 -5.61 17.32 -1.10
C HIS A 403 -4.26 16.97 -1.73
N SER A 404 -3.33 17.91 -1.65
CA SER A 404 -1.95 17.75 -2.12
C SER A 404 -1.00 18.29 -1.09
N TRP A 405 0.18 17.68 -1.02
CA TRP A 405 1.21 18.01 -0.05
C TRP A 405 2.51 18.29 -0.77
N LEU A 406 3.28 19.20 -0.18
CA LEU A 406 4.67 19.39 -0.52
C LEU A 406 5.50 18.55 0.45
N PHE A 407 6.27 17.62 -0.10
CA PHE A 407 7.24 16.81 0.62
C PHE A 407 8.64 17.12 0.06
N PRO A 408 9.31 18.19 0.53
CA PRO A 408 10.72 18.41 0.22
C PRO A 408 11.54 17.17 0.62
N ASN A 409 12.51 16.78 -0.19
CA ASN A 409 13.27 15.54 -0.04
C ASN A 409 14.78 15.79 -0.07
N ASP A 410 15.22 16.90 0.52
CA ASP A 410 16.61 17.37 0.50
C ASP A 410 17.57 16.35 1.14
N ASN A 411 17.19 15.74 2.26
CA ASN A 411 17.98 14.71 2.93
C ASN A 411 18.08 13.44 2.08
N SER A 412 17.03 13.10 1.33
CA SER A 412 17.03 11.97 0.39
C SER A 412 18.00 12.20 -0.76
N VAL A 413 17.96 13.40 -1.36
CA VAL A 413 18.89 13.82 -2.41
C VAL A 413 20.32 13.87 -1.87
N PHE A 414 20.50 14.41 -0.67
CA PHE A 414 21.79 14.44 0.00
C PHE A 414 22.34 13.03 0.22
N LEU A 415 21.53 12.09 0.73
CA LEU A 415 21.93 10.70 0.95
C LEU A 415 22.39 10.04 -0.35
N GLN A 416 21.67 10.26 -1.46
CA GLN A 416 22.06 9.76 -2.77
C GLN A 416 23.46 10.23 -3.17
N ASN A 417 23.77 11.51 -2.93
CA ASN A 417 25.09 12.09 -3.23
C ASN A 417 26.23 11.56 -2.34
N GLN A 418 25.91 10.82 -1.26
CA GLN A 418 26.92 10.18 -0.41
C GLN A 418 27.31 8.78 -0.92
N MET A 419 26.55 8.22 -1.86
CA MET A 419 26.76 6.88 -2.41
C MET A 419 27.68 6.93 -3.63
N ASN A 420 28.56 5.94 -3.77
CA ASN A 420 29.34 5.77 -5.00
C ASN A 420 28.47 5.23 -6.15
N ASP A 421 28.99 5.24 -7.38
CA ASP A 421 28.23 4.86 -8.58
C ASP A 421 27.68 3.43 -8.53
N ILE A 422 28.38 2.53 -7.84
CA ILE A 422 27.97 1.12 -7.72
C ILE A 422 26.84 0.99 -6.71
N ASP A 423 26.95 1.66 -5.57
CA ASP A 423 25.89 1.73 -4.57
C ASP A 423 24.64 2.38 -5.15
N GLN A 424 24.76 3.45 -5.94
CA GLN A 424 23.63 4.10 -6.60
C GLN A 424 22.93 3.19 -7.61
N LYS A 425 23.68 2.29 -8.28
CA LYS A 425 23.10 1.29 -9.19
C LYS A 425 22.40 0.16 -8.44
N ILE A 426 23.04 -0.40 -7.40
CA ILE A 426 22.53 -1.56 -6.66
C ILE A 426 21.35 -1.15 -5.76
N PHE A 427 21.45 -0.01 -5.08
CA PHE A 427 20.45 0.49 -4.14
C PHE A 427 19.79 1.77 -4.67
N CYS A 428 19.42 1.77 -5.95
CA CYS A 428 18.79 2.92 -6.60
C CYS A 428 17.47 3.30 -5.94
N PHE A 429 17.37 4.54 -5.47
CA PHE A 429 16.10 5.16 -5.05
C PHE A 429 15.84 6.49 -5.76
N ASP A 430 16.59 6.80 -6.84
CA ASP A 430 16.31 7.93 -7.72
C ASP A 430 15.17 7.61 -8.67
N LEU A 431 14.19 8.50 -8.74
CA LEU A 431 12.97 8.33 -9.51
C LEU A 431 12.99 9.07 -10.85
N LYS A 432 14.09 9.74 -11.23
CA LYS A 432 14.19 10.50 -12.49
C LYS A 432 13.86 9.68 -13.74
N ASP A 433 14.25 8.42 -13.76
CA ASP A 433 14.01 7.52 -14.91
C ASP A 433 12.66 6.78 -14.83
N LEU A 434 11.80 7.11 -13.86
CA LEU A 434 10.52 6.44 -13.68
C LEU A 434 9.52 6.88 -14.76
N ASP A 435 9.28 5.99 -15.73
CA ASP A 435 8.15 6.11 -16.65
C ASP A 435 6.86 5.64 -15.96
N TRP A 436 6.00 6.60 -15.61
CA TRP A 436 4.70 6.34 -14.99
C TRP A 436 3.78 5.46 -15.82
N PHE A 437 3.77 5.62 -17.15
CA PHE A 437 2.90 4.84 -18.03
C PHE A 437 3.32 3.36 -18.00
N GLN A 438 4.62 3.09 -18.16
CA GLN A 438 5.15 1.73 -18.05
C GLN A 438 4.99 1.17 -16.63
N TYR A 439 5.19 1.98 -15.60
CA TYR A 439 4.98 1.58 -14.21
C TYR A 439 3.55 1.10 -13.97
N TRP A 440 2.54 1.86 -14.41
CA TRP A 440 1.13 1.47 -14.27
C TRP A 440 0.74 0.26 -15.11
N ASN A 441 1.40 0.05 -16.26
CA ASN A 441 1.25 -1.20 -17.02
C ASN A 441 1.69 -2.41 -16.17
N ASN A 442 2.90 -2.35 -15.60
CA ASN A 442 3.45 -3.40 -14.75
C ASN A 442 2.61 -3.59 -13.49
N TYR A 443 2.13 -2.51 -12.87
CA TYR A 443 1.26 -2.57 -11.70
C TYR A 443 -0.07 -3.29 -12.02
N CYS A 444 -0.74 -2.94 -13.13
CA CYS A 444 -1.98 -3.63 -13.52
C CYS A 444 -1.76 -5.13 -13.78
N MET A 445 -0.66 -5.49 -14.44
CA MET A 445 -0.28 -6.90 -14.67
C MET A 445 0.04 -7.62 -13.35
N GLY A 446 0.76 -6.96 -12.45
CA GLY A 446 1.09 -7.50 -11.14
C GLY A 446 -0.13 -7.70 -10.25
N ALA A 447 -1.07 -6.76 -10.24
CA ALA A 447 -2.35 -6.92 -9.54
C ALA A 447 -3.14 -8.14 -10.06
N LYS A 448 -3.12 -8.36 -11.38
CA LYS A 448 -3.72 -9.54 -12.02
C LYS A 448 -3.03 -10.83 -11.57
N GLN A 449 -1.71 -10.88 -11.64
CA GLN A 449 -0.94 -12.10 -11.38
C GLN A 449 -0.84 -12.43 -9.89
N TYR A 450 -0.50 -11.46 -9.03
CA TYR A 450 -0.13 -11.72 -7.65
C TYR A 450 -1.31 -11.58 -6.67
N LEU A 451 -2.23 -10.62 -6.90
CA LEU A 451 -3.39 -10.43 -6.02
C LEU A 451 -4.55 -11.35 -6.40
N LEU A 452 -4.87 -11.39 -7.70
CA LEU A 452 -6.00 -12.16 -8.22
C LEU A 452 -5.61 -13.59 -8.60
N ARG A 453 -4.31 -13.91 -8.68
CA ARG A 453 -3.80 -15.23 -9.10
C ARG A 453 -4.34 -15.66 -10.46
N GLU A 454 -4.58 -14.68 -11.34
CA GLU A 454 -5.08 -14.91 -12.69
C GLU A 454 -3.94 -15.27 -13.64
N ASP A 455 -4.25 -16.12 -14.60
CA ASP A 455 -3.30 -16.52 -15.64
C ASP A 455 -3.16 -15.40 -16.68
N VAL A 456 -1.96 -14.84 -16.78
CA VAL A 456 -1.64 -13.72 -17.69
C VAL A 456 -1.83 -14.12 -19.16
N SER A 457 -1.70 -15.41 -19.50
CA SER A 457 -1.94 -15.90 -20.87
C SER A 457 -3.40 -15.74 -21.33
N ARG A 458 -4.35 -15.68 -20.39
CA ARG A 458 -5.80 -15.57 -20.67
C ARG A 458 -6.26 -14.14 -20.96
N THR A 459 -5.34 -13.18 -21.03
CA THR A 459 -5.65 -11.76 -21.29
C THR A 459 -6.46 -11.56 -22.57
N SER A 460 -6.19 -12.33 -23.64
CA SER A 460 -6.94 -12.26 -24.90
C SER A 460 -8.44 -12.60 -24.75
N LYS A 461 -8.79 -13.61 -23.94
CA LYS A 461 -10.17 -13.99 -23.62
C LYS A 461 -10.85 -12.90 -22.78
N CYS A 462 -10.14 -12.34 -21.80
CA CYS A 462 -10.64 -11.26 -20.96
C CYS A 462 -10.93 -9.98 -21.78
N MET A 463 -10.06 -9.62 -22.71
CA MET A 463 -10.29 -8.49 -23.62
C MET A 463 -11.56 -8.67 -24.46
N LYS A 464 -11.83 -9.89 -24.97
CA LYS A 464 -13.08 -10.19 -25.69
C LYS A 464 -14.30 -9.98 -24.78
N ARG A 465 -14.21 -10.36 -23.49
CA ARG A 465 -15.26 -10.09 -22.49
C ARG A 465 -15.44 -8.58 -22.28
N TYR A 466 -14.38 -7.82 -22.09
CA TYR A 466 -14.44 -6.36 -21.91
C TYR A 466 -15.10 -5.67 -23.11
N LYS A 467 -14.73 -6.05 -24.35
CA LYS A 467 -15.39 -5.53 -25.56
C LYS A 467 -16.89 -5.82 -25.58
N ARG A 468 -17.33 -6.99 -25.11
CA ARG A 468 -18.76 -7.32 -24.99
C ARG A 468 -19.44 -6.48 -23.90
N LEU A 469 -18.82 -6.32 -22.74
CA LEU A 469 -19.33 -5.48 -21.65
C LEU A 469 -19.45 -4.01 -22.08
N LYS A 470 -18.47 -3.49 -22.83
CA LYS A 470 -18.52 -2.14 -23.40
C LYS A 470 -19.69 -1.97 -24.38
N ARG A 471 -19.90 -2.95 -25.27
CA ARG A 471 -21.06 -2.93 -26.18
C ARG A 471 -22.38 -2.98 -25.43
N LEU A 472 -22.49 -3.85 -24.42
CA LEU A 472 -23.68 -3.96 -23.57
C LEU A 472 -23.98 -2.63 -22.88
N GLN A 473 -22.97 -2.01 -22.27
CA GLN A 473 -23.09 -0.72 -21.62
C GLN A 473 -23.54 0.37 -22.61
N ASN A 474 -22.95 0.43 -23.80
CA ASN A 474 -23.36 1.37 -24.84
C ASN A 474 -24.82 1.15 -25.27
N VAL A 475 -25.24 -0.10 -25.49
CA VAL A 475 -26.63 -0.43 -25.84
C VAL A 475 -27.59 0.01 -24.74
N LEU A 476 -27.25 -0.23 -23.48
CA LEU A 476 -28.05 0.22 -22.34
C LEU A 476 -28.17 1.75 -22.28
N TYR A 477 -27.06 2.49 -22.49
CA TYR A 477 -27.08 3.95 -22.54
C TYR A 477 -27.91 4.49 -23.70
N PHE A 478 -27.70 3.99 -24.93
CA PHE A 478 -28.48 4.42 -26.08
C PHE A 478 -29.98 4.12 -25.91
N THR A 479 -30.33 2.98 -25.29
CA THR A 479 -31.73 2.65 -25.02
C THR A 479 -32.32 3.57 -23.94
N ALA A 480 -31.56 3.87 -22.88
CA ALA A 480 -32.00 4.82 -21.85
C ALA A 480 -32.22 6.23 -22.43
N ILE A 481 -31.30 6.71 -23.28
CA ILE A 481 -31.45 7.98 -24.00
C ILE A 481 -32.67 7.94 -24.91
N ALA A 482 -32.85 6.87 -25.70
CA ALA A 482 -34.03 6.71 -26.55
C ALA A 482 -35.34 6.68 -25.75
N PHE A 483 -35.33 6.10 -24.54
CA PHE A 483 -36.48 6.12 -23.64
C PHE A 483 -36.78 7.53 -23.12
N VAL A 484 -35.76 8.28 -22.68
CA VAL A 484 -35.92 9.68 -22.24
C VAL A 484 -36.43 10.56 -23.38
N ILE A 485 -35.85 10.44 -24.57
CA ILE A 485 -36.31 11.14 -25.78
C ILE A 485 -37.77 10.74 -26.06
N LYS A 486 -38.13 9.46 -26.04
CA LYS A 486 -39.53 9.03 -26.20
C LYS A 486 -40.45 9.68 -25.16
N SER A 487 -40.04 9.73 -23.89
CA SER A 487 -40.83 10.32 -22.79
C SER A 487 -41.03 11.82 -22.96
N ILE A 488 -40.03 12.53 -23.50
CA ILE A 488 -40.14 13.96 -23.84
C ILE A 488 -41.00 14.17 -25.10
N PHE A 489 -40.85 13.31 -26.11
CA PHE A 489 -41.54 13.39 -27.41
C PHE A 489 -42.77 12.48 -27.52
N PHE A 490 -43.43 12.18 -26.39
CA PHE A 490 -44.46 11.12 -26.24
C PHE A 490 -45.70 11.29 -27.14
N LYS A 491 -45.85 12.46 -27.77
CA LYS A 491 -46.90 12.81 -28.74
C LYS A 491 -46.64 12.33 -30.18
N SER A 492 -45.45 11.84 -30.54
CA SER A 492 -45.14 11.42 -31.91
C SER A 492 -45.26 9.90 -32.15
N PHE A 493 -46.16 9.50 -33.06
CA PHE A 493 -46.41 8.09 -33.44
C PHE A 493 -45.19 7.41 -34.08
N LYS A 494 -44.40 8.13 -34.89
CA LYS A 494 -43.18 7.61 -35.54
C LYS A 494 -42.13 7.18 -34.51
N PHE A 495 -42.02 7.91 -33.40
CA PHE A 495 -41.05 7.64 -32.34
C PHE A 495 -41.39 6.36 -31.54
N ARG A 496 -42.67 6.02 -31.39
CA ARG A 496 -43.12 4.78 -30.73
C ARG A 496 -42.66 3.53 -31.50
N ARG A 497 -42.70 3.57 -32.84
CA ARG A 497 -42.25 2.46 -33.69
C ARG A 497 -40.74 2.20 -33.59
N ILE A 498 -39.93 3.26 -33.65
CA ILE A 498 -38.47 3.16 -33.50
C ILE A 498 -38.10 2.59 -32.12
N PHE A 499 -38.80 3.00 -31.06
CA PHE A 499 -38.57 2.49 -29.71
C PHE A 499 -38.81 0.98 -29.56
N VAL A 500 -39.90 0.44 -30.12
CA VAL A 500 -40.19 -1.01 -30.03
C VAL A 500 -39.09 -1.82 -30.73
N ILE A 501 -38.55 -1.30 -31.83
CA ILE A 501 -37.43 -1.92 -32.56
C ILE A 501 -36.17 -1.89 -31.69
N LEU A 502 -35.81 -0.72 -31.12
CA LEU A 502 -34.64 -0.58 -30.24
C LEU A 502 -34.75 -1.44 -28.96
N PHE A 503 -35.94 -1.52 -28.35
CA PHE A 503 -36.17 -2.34 -27.17
C PHE A 503 -36.05 -3.85 -27.48
N ARG A 504 -36.55 -4.30 -28.63
CA ARG A 504 -36.34 -5.67 -29.09
C ARG A 504 -34.87 -5.94 -29.34
N ILE A 505 -34.15 -5.03 -30.01
CA ILE A 505 -32.70 -5.14 -30.21
C ILE A 505 -31.96 -5.23 -28.86
N MET A 506 -32.34 -4.40 -27.87
CA MET A 506 -31.77 -4.44 -26.53
C MET A 506 -32.05 -5.78 -25.84
N PHE A 507 -33.29 -6.27 -25.85
CA PHE A 507 -33.64 -7.54 -25.23
C PHE A 507 -32.89 -8.72 -25.86
N PHE A 508 -32.78 -8.75 -27.19
CA PHE A 508 -31.99 -9.75 -27.90
C PHE A 508 -30.49 -9.62 -27.61
N ALA A 509 -29.94 -8.40 -27.56
CA ALA A 509 -28.54 -8.16 -27.22
C ALA A 509 -28.23 -8.61 -25.78
N ILE A 510 -29.05 -8.23 -24.81
CA ILE A 510 -28.92 -8.63 -23.39
C ILE A 510 -29.02 -10.16 -23.27
N SER A 511 -30.02 -10.79 -23.89
CA SER A 511 -30.22 -12.24 -23.83
C SER A 511 -29.11 -13.04 -24.51
N ALA A 512 -28.59 -12.58 -25.64
CA ALA A 512 -27.47 -13.21 -26.35
C ALA A 512 -26.14 -13.03 -25.61
N ILE A 513 -25.96 -11.89 -24.94
CA ILE A 513 -24.76 -11.58 -24.15
C ILE A 513 -24.79 -12.33 -22.81
N ALA A 514 -25.92 -12.39 -22.10
CA ALA A 514 -26.09 -13.14 -20.86
C ALA A 514 -25.76 -14.63 -21.04
N ARG A 515 -26.23 -15.24 -22.13
CA ARG A 515 -25.90 -16.63 -22.52
C ARG A 515 -24.41 -16.84 -22.82
N LYS A 516 -23.71 -15.83 -23.35
CA LYS A 516 -22.28 -15.89 -23.71
C LYS A 516 -21.30 -15.44 -22.62
N ILE A 517 -21.80 -14.82 -21.54
CA ILE A 517 -20.99 -14.30 -20.42
C ILE A 517 -20.78 -15.34 -19.31
N GLY A 518 -21.45 -16.50 -19.39
CA GLY A 518 -21.25 -17.61 -18.45
C GLY A 518 -22.04 -17.50 -17.15
N LEU A 519 -23.00 -16.57 -17.04
CA LEU A 519 -23.87 -16.42 -15.85
C LEU A 519 -24.80 -17.64 -15.59
N GLN A 520 -24.63 -18.75 -16.32
CA GLN A 520 -25.34 -20.02 -16.16
C GLN A 520 -24.41 -21.23 -15.96
N ARG A 521 -23.08 -21.07 -15.89
CA ARG A 521 -22.17 -22.20 -15.58
C ARG A 521 -21.04 -21.75 -14.67
N GLU A 522 -21.28 -21.96 -13.38
CA GLU A 522 -20.37 -22.36 -12.30
C GLU A 522 -21.20 -22.52 -11.03
#